data_AF-A0A2H9NRJ5-F1
#
_entry.id   AF-A0A2H9NRJ5-F1
#
_cell.length_a   1.000
_cell.length_b   1.000
_cell.length_c   1.000
_cell.angle_alpha   90.00
_cell.angle_beta   90.00
_cell.angle_gamma   90.00
#
_symmetry.space_group_name_H-M   'P 1'
#
loop_
_entity.id
_entity.type
_entity.pdbx_description
1 polymer ?
#
loop_
_entity_poly.entity_id
_entity_poly.type
_entity_poly.pdbx_seq_one_letter_code
_entity_poly.pdbx_strand_id
1 'polypeptide(L)'
;MKTKLLSAILTALMAISPFVAAVDLGSYPTFLFTNHNLDAYVVVGSAAQPADVVGAVDLAVRLAGESYEEVSSGGSTVTVAGGKTEDIPIGYPLSSSGYLDTVFTDDDLAGLQDSTVTFQSENYNFHDEIVFLATSPTVTASLNASEDDYKTGVYMEIATGALAYYYVFDEAINVSTATTAQPLTIKFLGKAMKITGTDSTTPHTKFTAYVGDTYSMNIGDSVTVEDKTVTLDNVGSTGSVRLTIDGTLYTVSGTETHDGIEVTVDDYFYADALAERGATLIMGKQSSETYQDGDAYKKVDSICNDDPTDTDCWEWVVNGLNANAAGDTGDDASNTYPTLGIKSVFVINDDTDNPITSGGCYKYPNDYAEVCVDAITVSDDSYETLTFKYQDGQTLGAATDQKTVYITSSVEDGLQVEADSLTSLSTDTRTNRIWLVWNTTAPEGVAVWYRNSEGAKTYAGNIVNKTAASNNATARVYYGDTKADNVEIDLDPVVAADADGTGYVNITLDILGKSSTDLGTGQDDIKMYWEVVSGVFTNLGTTASTEEADELQTKAGTTSWINMGT
;
A
#
# COMPACT_ATOMS: atom_id res chain seq x y z
N MET A 1 -6.15 53.43 -6.75
CA MET A 1 -5.59 52.07 -6.96
C MET A 1 -4.22 52.02 -6.32
N LYS A 2 -3.89 50.92 -5.62
CA LYS A 2 -2.67 50.65 -4.80
C LYS A 2 -2.81 50.88 -3.28
N THR A 3 -3.61 50.03 -2.63
CA THR A 3 -3.53 49.76 -1.16
C THR A 3 -4.16 48.42 -0.77
N LYS A 4 -4.15 47.42 -1.66
CA LYS A 4 -4.77 46.10 -1.39
C LYS A 4 -3.85 44.90 -1.67
N LEU A 5 -2.55 45.10 -1.87
CA LEU A 5 -1.64 44.01 -2.27
C LEU A 5 -0.92 43.31 -1.10
N LEU A 6 -0.82 43.91 0.10
CA LEU A 6 -0.06 43.30 1.21
C LEU A 6 -0.87 42.37 2.14
N SER A 7 -2.16 42.64 2.39
CA SER A 7 -2.98 41.71 3.21
C SER A 7 -3.44 40.46 2.45
N ALA A 8 -3.41 40.47 1.11
CA ALA A 8 -3.88 39.34 0.31
C ALA A 8 -2.88 38.17 0.24
N ILE A 9 -1.60 38.42 0.53
CA ILE A 9 -0.54 37.40 0.45
C ILE A 9 -0.45 36.60 1.76
N LEU A 10 -0.69 37.21 2.92
CA LEU A 10 -0.65 36.50 4.21
C LEU A 10 -1.90 35.60 4.45
N THR A 11 -3.06 35.96 3.90
CA THR A 11 -4.29 35.17 4.07
C THR A 11 -4.40 34.02 3.06
N ALA A 12 -3.66 34.08 1.95
CA ALA A 12 -3.63 33.01 0.95
C ALA A 12 -2.75 31.80 1.37
N LEU A 13 -1.79 31.99 2.30
CA LEU A 13 -0.97 30.88 2.81
C LEU A 13 -1.65 30.02 3.88
N MET A 14 -2.73 30.51 4.52
CA MET A 14 -3.44 29.77 5.58
C MET A 14 -4.64 28.95 5.07
N ALA A 15 -4.89 28.94 3.75
CA ALA A 15 -6.10 28.36 3.17
C ALA A 15 -5.82 27.12 2.28
N ILE A 16 -4.72 26.42 2.50
CA ILE A 16 -4.44 25.12 1.86
C ILE A 16 -4.47 24.05 2.95
N SER A 17 -5.58 23.35 3.07
CA SER A 17 -5.71 22.04 3.74
C SER A 17 -5.72 20.94 2.66
N PRO A 18 -5.57 19.65 2.99
CA PRO A 18 -4.54 19.01 3.80
C PRO A 18 -3.82 17.95 2.93
N PHE A 19 -2.56 18.19 2.59
CA PHE A 19 -1.64 17.13 2.18
C PHE A 19 -0.38 17.41 2.99
N VAL A 20 -0.20 16.64 4.06
CA VAL A 20 0.97 16.77 4.95
C VAL A 20 2.14 16.08 4.26
N ALA A 21 2.67 16.70 3.22
CA ALA A 21 4.11 16.62 3.00
C ALA A 21 4.75 17.53 4.05
N ALA A 22 5.76 17.05 4.76
CA ALA A 22 6.52 17.85 5.71
C ALA A 22 6.87 19.21 5.06
N VAL A 23 6.25 20.29 5.53
CA VAL A 23 6.62 21.63 5.10
C VAL A 23 8.00 21.85 5.69
N ASP A 24 9.03 21.71 4.85
CA ASP A 24 10.39 22.07 5.19
C ASP A 24 10.41 23.55 5.60
N LEU A 25 10.50 23.79 6.90
CA LEU A 25 10.62 25.12 7.50
C LEU A 25 11.95 25.80 7.09
N GLY A 26 12.87 25.09 6.43
CA GLY A 26 14.04 25.67 5.75
C GLY A 26 13.68 26.63 4.61
N SER A 27 12.41 26.68 4.19
CA SER A 27 11.89 27.65 3.23
C SER A 27 11.42 28.96 3.88
N TYR A 28 12.08 29.44 4.95
CA TYR A 28 11.90 30.82 5.40
C TYR A 28 12.21 31.75 4.21
N PRO A 29 11.44 32.84 3.96
CA PRO A 29 11.60 33.65 2.75
C PRO A 29 13.04 34.11 2.53
N THR A 30 13.75 33.41 1.63
CA THR A 30 15.17 33.60 1.31
C THR A 30 15.47 34.94 0.65
N PHE A 31 14.44 35.73 0.33
CA PHE A 31 14.59 37.07 -0.22
C PHE A 31 14.92 38.14 0.84
N LEU A 32 14.82 37.85 2.14
CA LEU A 32 15.13 38.81 3.21
C LEU A 32 16.52 38.61 3.84
N PHE A 33 17.08 37.40 3.78
CA PHE A 33 18.32 37.05 4.46
C PHE A 33 19.29 36.36 3.51
N THR A 34 20.55 36.82 3.48
CA THR A 34 21.66 36.16 2.78
C THR A 34 22.72 35.81 3.82
N ASN A 35 23.11 34.53 3.92
CA ASN A 35 24.09 34.04 4.90
C ASN A 35 23.74 34.41 6.36
N HIS A 36 22.49 34.16 6.78
CA HIS A 36 21.98 34.46 8.13
C HIS A 36 22.08 35.94 8.54
N ASN A 37 22.25 36.84 7.56
CA ASN A 37 22.25 38.27 7.77
C ASN A 37 21.12 38.90 6.94
N LEU A 38 20.37 39.80 7.56
CA LEU A 38 19.37 40.60 6.87
C LEU A 38 20.08 41.51 5.86
N ASP A 39 19.86 41.28 4.57
CA ASP A 39 20.36 42.14 3.48
C ASP A 39 19.20 42.95 2.90
N ALA A 40 18.67 43.88 3.72
CA ALA A 40 17.54 44.70 3.36
C ALA A 40 17.75 46.17 3.74
N TYR A 41 17.31 47.08 2.87
CA TYR A 41 17.27 48.51 3.16
C TYR A 41 15.90 48.92 3.66
N VAL A 42 15.83 49.49 4.87
CA VAL A 42 14.64 50.21 5.32
C VAL A 42 14.68 51.62 4.73
N VAL A 43 13.90 51.83 3.67
CA VAL A 43 13.84 53.12 2.97
C VAL A 43 12.70 53.97 3.51
N VAL A 44 13.03 55.17 3.99
CA VAL A 44 12.06 56.17 4.43
C VAL A 44 11.95 57.27 3.38
N GLY A 45 10.73 57.58 2.94
CA GLY A 45 10.48 58.56 1.89
C GLY A 45 10.79 60.00 2.32
N SER A 46 11.09 60.88 1.36
CA SER A 46 11.47 62.28 1.64
C SER A 46 10.37 63.15 2.28
N ALA A 47 9.13 62.66 2.34
CA ALA A 47 8.00 63.32 3.00
C ALA A 47 7.61 62.66 4.34
N ALA A 48 8.41 61.71 4.82
CA ALA A 48 8.15 61.01 6.07
C ALA A 48 8.27 61.95 7.28
N GLN A 49 7.42 61.72 8.28
CA GLN A 49 7.49 62.48 9.51
C GLN A 49 8.64 61.96 10.39
N PRO A 50 9.17 62.77 11.33
CA PRO A 50 10.22 62.32 12.24
C PRO A 50 9.88 61.03 13.00
N ALA A 51 8.60 60.78 13.30
CA ALA A 51 8.15 59.55 13.94
C ALA A 51 8.33 58.30 13.04
N ASP A 52 8.17 58.44 11.72
CA ASP A 52 8.36 57.35 10.76
C ASP A 52 9.84 56.98 10.63
N VAL A 53 10.74 57.96 10.78
CA VAL A 53 12.20 57.73 10.82
C VAL A 53 12.58 56.96 12.09
N VAL A 54 12.01 57.32 13.24
CA VAL A 54 12.25 56.62 14.51
C VAL A 54 11.68 55.20 14.46
N GLY A 55 10.48 55.02 13.91
CA GLY A 55 9.88 53.69 13.72
C GLY A 55 10.66 52.82 12.75
N ALA A 56 11.20 53.40 11.67
CA ALA A 56 12.07 52.70 10.72
C ALA A 56 13.40 52.27 11.35
N VAL A 57 13.98 53.10 12.22
CA VAL A 57 15.20 52.75 12.98
C VAL A 57 14.90 51.63 13.98
N ASP A 58 13.77 51.68 14.70
CA ASP A 58 13.39 50.61 15.64
C ASP A 58 13.15 49.28 14.90
N LEU A 59 12.51 49.32 13.73
CA LEU A 59 12.36 48.16 12.85
C LEU A 59 13.73 47.62 12.41
N ALA A 60 14.61 48.49 11.90
CA ALA A 60 15.94 48.08 11.44
C ALA A 60 16.78 47.47 12.56
N VAL A 61 16.71 48.03 13.78
CA VAL A 61 17.44 47.52 14.95
C VAL A 61 16.89 46.17 15.40
N ARG A 62 15.57 45.98 15.42
CA ARG A 62 14.96 44.68 15.76
C ARG A 62 15.26 43.63 14.70
N LEU A 63 15.08 43.93 13.42
CA LEU A 63 15.41 42.99 12.35
C LEU A 63 16.92 42.67 12.26
N ALA A 64 17.80 43.59 12.66
CA ALA A 64 19.24 43.33 12.73
C ALA A 64 19.67 42.57 14.00
N GLY A 65 18.83 42.54 15.04
CA GLY A 65 19.06 41.79 16.28
C GLY A 65 18.49 40.37 16.27
N GLU A 66 17.59 40.07 15.34
CA GLU A 66 17.05 38.73 15.07
C GLU A 66 18.08 37.93 14.24
N SER A 67 19.13 37.44 14.88
CA SER A 67 19.90 36.32 14.35
C SER A 67 19.24 35.03 14.82
N TYR A 68 18.63 34.28 13.91
CA TYR A 68 18.21 32.91 14.21
C TYR A 68 19.36 31.96 13.91
N GLU A 69 19.63 31.02 14.81
CA GLU A 69 20.29 29.78 14.40
C GLU A 69 19.20 28.85 13.88
N GLU A 70 19.42 28.24 12.71
CA GLU A 70 18.62 27.09 12.31
C GLU A 70 18.87 25.98 13.34
N VAL A 71 17.95 25.81 14.27
CA VAL A 71 17.88 24.58 15.03
C VAL A 71 17.28 23.56 14.07
N SER A 72 18.10 22.66 13.54
CA SER A 72 17.58 21.45 12.94
C SER A 72 16.83 20.71 14.04
N SER A 73 15.51 20.81 14.09
CA SER A 73 14.75 19.74 14.73
C SER A 73 15.13 18.49 13.95
N GLY A 74 15.67 17.49 14.64
CA GLY A 74 16.06 16.22 14.07
C GLY A 74 14.85 15.42 13.61
N GLY A 75 14.00 15.98 12.75
CA GLY A 75 13.26 15.18 11.80
C GLY A 75 14.29 14.63 10.83
N SER A 76 14.90 13.51 11.19
CA SER A 76 15.57 12.68 10.20
C SER A 76 14.54 12.43 9.12
N THR A 77 14.66 13.13 7.99
CA THR A 77 14.06 12.67 6.75
C THR A 77 14.75 11.35 6.48
N VAL A 78 14.07 10.26 6.85
CA VAL A 78 14.49 8.92 6.44
C VAL A 78 14.46 8.98 4.92
N THR A 79 15.65 9.05 4.33
CA THR A 79 15.78 8.85 2.89
C THR A 79 15.72 7.35 2.72
N VAL A 80 14.62 6.86 2.15
CA VAL A 80 14.54 5.46 1.70
C VAL A 80 15.65 5.28 0.67
N ALA A 81 16.67 4.49 1.02
CA ALA A 81 17.82 4.23 0.17
C ALA A 81 17.85 2.74 -0.17
N GLY A 82 17.88 2.42 -1.46
CA GLY A 82 17.78 1.04 -1.95
C GLY A 82 16.36 0.68 -2.39
N GLY A 83 16.08 -0.62 -2.44
CA GLY A 83 14.80 -1.18 -2.88
C GLY A 83 15.01 -2.38 -3.80
N LYS A 84 14.13 -3.39 -3.65
CA LYS A 84 14.02 -4.53 -4.55
C LYS A 84 12.74 -4.39 -5.35
N THR A 85 12.81 -4.62 -6.65
CA THR A 85 11.68 -4.51 -7.56
C THR A 85 11.60 -5.79 -8.37
N GLU A 86 10.40 -6.37 -8.45
CA GLU A 86 10.11 -7.56 -9.24
C GLU A 86 8.77 -7.39 -9.94
N ASP A 87 8.62 -8.04 -11.09
CA ASP A 87 7.34 -8.11 -11.80
C ASP A 87 6.50 -9.23 -11.17
N ILE A 88 5.41 -8.85 -10.50
CA ILE A 88 4.50 -9.79 -9.83
C ILE A 88 3.26 -10.00 -10.70
N PRO A 89 2.93 -11.24 -11.10
CA PRO A 89 1.66 -11.50 -11.77
C PRO A 89 0.47 -11.20 -10.84
N ILE A 90 -0.60 -10.69 -11.43
CA ILE A 90 -1.86 -10.46 -10.71
C ILE A 90 -2.38 -11.81 -10.19
N GLY A 91 -2.86 -11.82 -8.96
CA GLY A 91 -3.33 -13.00 -8.22
C GLY A 91 -2.27 -13.74 -7.42
N TYR A 92 -1.02 -13.28 -7.43
CA TYR A 92 0.06 -13.90 -6.68
C TYR A 92 0.49 -13.05 -5.48
N PRO A 93 0.81 -13.71 -4.34
CA PRO A 93 1.55 -13.06 -3.27
C PRO A 93 2.91 -12.56 -3.76
N LEU A 94 3.33 -11.38 -3.27
CA LEU A 94 4.62 -10.77 -3.61
C LEU A 94 5.80 -11.72 -3.35
N SER A 95 5.67 -12.53 -2.30
CA SER A 95 6.68 -13.48 -1.82
C SER A 95 6.55 -14.89 -2.41
N SER A 96 5.76 -15.06 -3.47
CA SER A 96 5.66 -16.36 -4.16
C SER A 96 7.00 -16.76 -4.78
N SER A 97 7.23 -18.07 -4.87
CA SER A 97 8.50 -18.61 -5.35
C SER A 97 8.89 -18.05 -6.72
N GLY A 98 10.05 -17.40 -6.80
CA GLY A 98 10.58 -16.81 -8.02
C GLY A 98 10.43 -15.29 -8.13
N TYR A 99 9.75 -14.65 -7.17
CA TYR A 99 9.62 -13.19 -7.10
C TYR A 99 10.43 -12.61 -5.93
N LEU A 100 9.80 -11.82 -5.06
CA LEU A 100 10.46 -11.28 -3.87
C LEU A 100 10.64 -12.37 -2.80
N ASP A 101 11.62 -12.17 -1.93
CA ASP A 101 11.84 -13.05 -0.79
C ASP A 101 10.78 -12.82 0.29
N THR A 102 10.60 -13.81 1.18
CA THR A 102 9.74 -13.64 2.38
C THR A 102 10.45 -12.88 3.49
N VAL A 103 11.78 -12.78 3.44
CA VAL A 103 12.61 -12.12 4.45
C VAL A 103 13.62 -11.25 3.71
N PHE A 104 13.74 -9.99 4.12
CA PHE A 104 14.68 -9.03 3.58
C PHE A 104 15.60 -8.54 4.68
N THR A 105 16.91 -8.56 4.41
CA THR A 105 17.94 -8.02 5.31
C THR A 105 18.67 -6.86 4.64
N ASP A 106 19.77 -6.38 5.23
CA ASP A 106 20.59 -5.30 4.70
C ASP A 106 21.21 -5.62 3.31
N ASP A 107 21.42 -6.90 3.01
CA ASP A 107 21.82 -7.40 1.69
C ASP A 107 20.78 -7.11 0.59
N ASP A 108 19.49 -7.10 0.95
CA ASP A 108 18.38 -6.76 0.04
C ASP A 108 18.04 -5.27 0.07
N LEU A 109 18.06 -4.66 1.26
CA LEU A 109 17.59 -3.30 1.52
C LEU A 109 18.64 -2.53 2.34
N ALA A 110 19.44 -1.70 1.68
CA ALA A 110 20.56 -0.96 2.29
C ALA A 110 20.22 -0.04 3.47
N GLY A 111 18.93 0.25 3.70
CA GLY A 111 18.45 1.01 4.86
C GLY A 111 18.32 0.18 6.14
N LEU A 112 18.26 -1.16 6.05
CA LEU A 112 18.21 -2.06 7.19
C LEU A 112 19.57 -2.12 7.89
N GLN A 113 19.54 -2.21 9.22
CA GLN A 113 20.76 -2.24 10.02
C GLN A 113 21.33 -3.67 10.07
N ASP A 114 22.65 -3.80 9.92
CA ASP A 114 23.46 -4.93 10.40
C ASP A 114 24.65 -4.31 11.14
N SER A 115 24.68 -4.43 12.46
CA SER A 115 25.57 -3.64 13.31
C SER A 115 25.76 -4.23 14.71
N THR A 116 26.38 -3.44 15.58
CA THR A 116 26.65 -3.81 16.98
C THR A 116 25.95 -2.85 17.93
N VAL A 117 25.33 -3.39 18.98
CA VAL A 117 24.84 -2.62 20.12
C VAL A 117 25.69 -2.91 21.35
N THR A 118 26.02 -1.87 22.12
CA THR A 118 26.71 -2.04 23.41
C THR A 118 25.67 -2.09 24.54
N PHE A 119 25.69 -3.16 25.32
CA PHE A 119 24.84 -3.34 26.49
C PHE A 119 25.65 -3.97 27.62
N GLN A 120 25.58 -3.37 28.81
CA GLN A 120 26.32 -3.83 30.00
C GLN A 120 27.84 -4.02 29.80
N SER A 121 28.45 -3.13 29.01
CA SER A 121 29.89 -3.18 28.64
C SER A 121 30.28 -4.35 27.72
N GLU A 122 29.32 -5.06 27.15
CA GLU A 122 29.52 -6.06 26.09
C GLU A 122 28.92 -5.54 24.78
N ASN A 123 29.45 -6.01 23.66
CA ASN A 123 28.93 -5.72 22.32
C ASN A 123 28.21 -6.95 21.80
N TYR A 124 27.01 -6.74 21.25
CA TYR A 124 26.18 -7.78 20.65
C TYR A 124 25.92 -7.41 19.20
N ASN A 125 26.11 -8.36 18.29
CA ASN A 125 25.72 -8.21 16.90
C ASN A 125 24.18 -8.29 16.78
N PHE A 126 23.63 -7.48 15.89
CA PHE A 126 22.21 -7.49 15.58
C PHE A 126 21.99 -7.09 14.12
N HIS A 127 20.85 -7.48 13.58
CA HIS A 127 20.35 -6.98 12.31
C HIS A 127 18.85 -6.65 12.38
N ASP A 128 18.41 -5.86 11.43
CA ASP A 128 17.01 -5.63 11.13
C ASP A 128 16.56 -6.58 10.02
N GLU A 129 15.33 -7.09 10.09
CA GLU A 129 14.70 -7.75 8.97
C GLU A 129 13.25 -7.31 8.75
N ILE A 130 12.85 -7.30 7.48
CA ILE A 130 11.44 -7.16 7.08
C ILE A 130 10.95 -8.53 6.64
N VAL A 131 9.78 -8.92 7.11
CA VAL A 131 9.19 -10.23 6.82
C VAL A 131 7.83 -10.05 6.19
N PHE A 132 7.60 -10.74 5.08
CA PHE A 132 6.29 -10.89 4.46
C PHE A 132 5.68 -12.24 4.83
N LEU A 133 4.37 -12.24 5.05
CA LEU A 133 3.63 -13.50 5.09
C LEU A 133 3.73 -14.18 3.72
N ALA A 134 3.92 -15.49 3.68
CA ALA A 134 4.08 -16.21 2.41
C ALA A 134 2.85 -16.12 1.48
N THR A 135 1.69 -15.73 2.02
CA THR A 135 0.42 -15.61 1.29
C THR A 135 -0.06 -14.17 1.12
N SER A 136 0.67 -13.17 1.63
CA SER A 136 0.29 -11.75 1.57
C SER A 136 1.50 -10.86 1.86
N PRO A 137 1.69 -9.69 1.23
CA PRO A 137 0.75 -8.97 0.35
C PRO A 137 0.48 -9.65 -0.99
N THR A 138 -0.66 -9.35 -1.60
CA THR A 138 -1.09 -9.90 -2.90
C THR A 138 -1.54 -8.80 -3.84
N VAL A 139 -1.09 -8.84 -5.10
CA VAL A 139 -1.63 -7.96 -6.15
C VAL A 139 -2.86 -8.63 -6.75
N THR A 140 -3.97 -7.92 -6.88
CA THR A 140 -5.28 -8.51 -7.22
C THR A 140 -6.10 -7.62 -8.15
N ALA A 141 -7.07 -8.22 -8.83
CA ALA A 141 -8.13 -7.57 -9.61
C ALA A 141 -9.46 -8.28 -9.35
N SER A 142 -10.58 -7.77 -9.87
CA SER A 142 -11.91 -8.34 -9.62
C SER A 142 -12.08 -9.81 -10.00
N LEU A 143 -11.24 -10.36 -10.87
CA LEU A 143 -11.34 -11.76 -11.29
C LEU A 143 -10.83 -12.73 -10.22
N ASN A 144 -9.87 -12.29 -9.40
CA ASN A 144 -9.14 -13.14 -8.46
C ASN A 144 -9.23 -12.63 -7.01
N ALA A 145 -9.75 -11.42 -6.79
CA ALA A 145 -10.22 -10.94 -5.50
C ALA A 145 -11.60 -11.53 -5.17
N SER A 146 -12.00 -11.42 -3.90
CA SER A 146 -13.41 -11.56 -3.50
C SER A 146 -14.23 -10.27 -3.70
N GLU A 147 -13.70 -9.32 -4.49
CA GLU A 147 -14.18 -7.95 -4.62
C GLU A 147 -14.44 -7.57 -6.09
N ASP A 148 -15.70 -7.43 -6.48
CA ASP A 148 -16.11 -7.08 -7.84
C ASP A 148 -16.11 -5.56 -8.09
N ASP A 149 -16.16 -4.73 -7.05
CA ASP A 149 -16.14 -3.28 -7.17
C ASP A 149 -14.80 -2.68 -7.59
N TYR A 150 -13.70 -3.47 -7.54
CA TYR A 150 -12.42 -3.12 -8.16
C TYR A 150 -12.54 -2.88 -9.68
N LYS A 151 -13.57 -3.41 -10.35
CA LYS A 151 -13.85 -3.21 -11.77
C LYS A 151 -12.64 -3.57 -12.66
N THR A 152 -12.00 -2.58 -13.26
CA THR A 152 -10.80 -2.76 -14.10
C THR A 152 -9.51 -2.48 -13.34
N GLY A 153 -9.59 -2.06 -12.09
CA GLY A 153 -8.45 -1.69 -11.28
C GLY A 153 -7.67 -2.89 -10.77
N VAL A 154 -6.38 -2.67 -10.55
CA VAL A 154 -5.46 -3.61 -9.92
C VAL A 154 -4.99 -2.98 -8.61
N TYR A 155 -5.09 -3.75 -7.54
CA TYR A 155 -4.92 -3.29 -6.17
C TYR A 155 -3.99 -4.23 -5.39
N MET A 156 -3.36 -3.73 -4.33
CA MET A 156 -2.63 -4.58 -3.38
C MET A 156 -3.49 -4.81 -2.14
N GLU A 157 -3.79 -6.07 -1.87
CA GLU A 157 -4.46 -6.51 -0.65
C GLU A 157 -3.44 -6.92 0.41
N ILE A 158 -3.84 -6.73 1.68
CA ILE A 158 -3.04 -6.99 2.86
C ILE A 158 -3.86 -7.80 3.86
N ALA A 159 -3.39 -9.00 4.19
CA ALA A 159 -3.91 -9.76 5.32
C ALA A 159 -3.26 -9.31 6.64
N THR A 160 -3.93 -9.61 7.77
CA THR A 160 -3.34 -9.46 9.11
C THR A 160 -1.98 -10.17 9.18
N GLY A 161 -0.96 -9.48 9.71
CA GLY A 161 0.40 -9.99 9.88
C GLY A 161 1.19 -10.11 8.57
N ALA A 162 0.68 -9.60 7.45
CA ALA A 162 1.35 -9.68 6.16
C ALA A 162 2.64 -8.86 6.08
N LEU A 163 2.74 -7.80 6.88
CA LEU A 163 3.91 -6.91 6.94
C LEU A 163 4.47 -6.95 8.36
N ALA A 164 5.76 -7.31 8.50
CA ALA A 164 6.42 -7.33 9.79
C ALA A 164 7.84 -6.78 9.72
N TYR A 165 8.30 -6.20 10.83
CA TYR A 165 9.67 -5.74 11.03
C TYR A 165 10.19 -6.31 12.35
N TYR A 166 11.43 -6.78 12.35
CA TYR A 166 12.08 -7.32 13.53
C TYR A 166 13.47 -6.72 13.73
N TYR A 167 13.81 -6.52 15.00
CA TYR A 167 15.16 -6.23 15.47
C TYR A 167 15.72 -7.51 16.11
N VAL A 168 16.65 -8.16 15.42
CA VAL A 168 17.11 -9.52 15.73
C VAL A 168 18.53 -9.48 16.28
N PHE A 169 18.74 -10.08 17.44
CA PHE A 169 20.09 -10.25 17.99
C PHE A 169 20.75 -11.50 17.40
N ASP A 170 21.91 -11.38 16.77
CA ASP A 170 22.62 -12.53 16.17
C ASP A 170 23.32 -13.42 17.21
N GLU A 171 23.43 -12.91 18.43
CA GLU A 171 24.17 -13.53 19.53
C GLU A 171 23.35 -13.54 20.81
N ALA A 172 23.77 -14.39 21.75
CA ALA A 172 23.10 -14.53 23.02
C ALA A 172 23.13 -13.26 23.87
N ILE A 173 21.95 -12.69 24.14
CA ILE A 173 21.77 -11.50 24.98
C ILE A 173 20.66 -11.73 26.01
N ASN A 174 20.78 -11.16 27.21
CA ASN A 174 19.70 -11.19 28.20
C ASN A 174 19.18 -9.78 28.48
N VAL A 175 18.15 -9.36 27.73
CA VAL A 175 17.54 -8.04 27.80
C VAL A 175 16.86 -7.77 29.16
N SER A 176 16.46 -8.82 29.89
CA SER A 176 15.80 -8.68 31.20
C SER A 176 16.62 -7.99 32.29
N THR A 177 17.92 -7.80 32.04
CA THR A 177 18.84 -7.11 32.94
C THR A 177 18.89 -5.60 32.72
N ALA A 178 18.13 -5.07 31.75
CA ALA A 178 18.01 -3.63 31.50
C ALA A 178 17.36 -2.92 32.70
N THR A 179 17.86 -1.72 33.00
CA THR A 179 17.34 -0.87 34.08
C THR A 179 17.33 0.59 33.63
N THR A 180 16.64 1.48 34.34
CA THR A 180 16.74 2.93 34.08
C THR A 180 18.16 3.48 34.18
N ALA A 181 19.01 2.88 35.02
CA ALA A 181 20.42 3.29 35.18
C ALA A 181 21.36 2.70 34.12
N GLN A 182 20.96 1.59 33.49
CA GLN A 182 21.70 0.88 32.45
C GLN A 182 20.70 0.35 31.40
N PRO A 183 20.08 1.25 30.60
CA PRO A 183 19.10 0.83 29.62
C PRO A 183 19.77 0.17 28.41
N LEU A 184 19.05 -0.72 27.74
CA LEU A 184 19.42 -1.15 26.40
C LEU A 184 18.94 -0.07 25.42
N THR A 185 19.88 0.61 24.76
CA THR A 185 19.57 1.65 23.76
C THR A 185 19.71 1.07 22.36
N ILE A 186 18.61 1.02 21.62
CA ILE A 186 18.56 0.51 20.24
C ILE A 186 17.98 1.57 19.30
N LYS A 187 18.18 1.40 17.99
CA LYS A 187 17.54 2.22 16.96
C LYS A 187 16.46 1.40 16.25
N PHE A 188 15.25 1.42 16.79
CA PHE A 188 14.11 0.64 16.32
C PHE A 188 13.30 1.45 15.30
N LEU A 189 13.10 0.94 14.08
CA LEU A 189 12.41 1.65 12.99
C LEU A 189 12.93 3.08 12.78
N GLY A 190 14.26 3.23 12.78
CA GLY A 190 14.91 4.50 12.55
C GLY A 190 14.97 5.46 13.75
N LYS A 191 14.27 5.18 14.86
CA LYS A 191 14.24 6.03 16.06
C LYS A 191 14.96 5.39 17.24
N ALA A 192 15.63 6.22 18.04
CA ALA A 192 16.27 5.75 19.27
C ALA A 192 15.19 5.34 20.29
N MET A 193 15.33 4.15 20.87
CA MET A 193 14.48 3.62 21.93
C MET A 193 15.37 3.10 23.06
N LYS A 194 14.99 3.41 24.31
CA LYS A 194 15.69 2.96 25.51
C LYS A 194 14.81 1.99 26.28
N ILE A 195 15.13 0.70 26.21
CA ILE A 195 14.48 -0.33 27.03
C ILE A 195 15.07 -0.24 28.44
N THR A 196 14.22 0.02 29.42
CA THR A 196 14.60 0.29 30.82
C THR A 196 14.19 -0.82 31.76
N GLY A 197 13.51 -1.85 31.25
CA GLY A 197 13.18 -3.04 31.99
C GLY A 197 12.34 -4.00 31.16
N THR A 198 12.22 -5.22 31.68
CA THR A 198 11.25 -6.23 31.24
C THR A 198 10.39 -6.63 32.43
N ASP A 199 9.28 -7.33 32.21
CA ASP A 199 8.58 -7.96 33.34
C ASP A 199 9.53 -8.93 34.07
N SER A 200 9.24 -9.22 35.33
CA SER A 200 9.94 -10.18 36.19
C SER A 200 9.41 -11.62 36.04
N THR A 201 8.36 -11.81 35.25
CA THR A 201 7.65 -13.09 35.11
C THR A 201 8.06 -13.80 33.82
N THR A 202 8.23 -15.12 33.90
CA THR A 202 8.55 -15.95 32.75
C THR A 202 7.25 -16.49 32.12
N PRO A 203 7.04 -16.36 30.80
CA PRO A 203 7.95 -15.74 29.83
C PRO A 203 7.93 -14.21 29.85
N HIS A 204 9.09 -13.60 29.59
CA HIS A 204 9.25 -12.14 29.54
C HIS A 204 8.70 -11.58 28.22
N THR A 205 7.37 -11.55 28.08
CA THR A 205 6.65 -11.02 26.91
C THR A 205 6.33 -9.53 27.05
N LYS A 206 7.05 -8.82 27.91
CA LYS A 206 6.82 -7.39 28.20
C LYS A 206 8.12 -6.64 28.38
N PHE A 207 8.13 -5.39 27.93
CA PHE A 207 9.21 -4.46 28.17
C PHE A 207 8.69 -3.05 28.48
N THR A 208 9.47 -2.30 29.24
CA THR A 208 9.24 -0.87 29.49
C THR A 208 10.29 -0.09 28.73
N ALA A 209 9.88 0.90 27.96
CA ALA A 209 10.78 1.74 27.19
C ALA A 209 10.42 3.21 27.28
N TYR A 210 11.43 4.06 27.05
CA TYR A 210 11.20 5.46 26.78
C TYR A 210 10.81 5.67 25.31
N VAL A 211 9.66 6.32 25.08
CA VAL A 211 8.99 6.41 23.76
C VAL A 211 8.65 7.84 23.31
N GLY A 212 8.86 8.83 24.17
CA GLY A 212 8.70 10.24 23.84
C GLY A 212 9.91 10.81 23.09
N ASP A 213 9.82 12.08 22.70
CA ASP A 213 10.92 12.78 22.04
C ASP A 213 11.99 13.19 23.05
N THR A 214 13.26 13.07 22.66
CA THR A 214 14.41 13.39 23.53
C THR A 214 14.89 14.81 23.29
N TYR A 215 15.04 15.58 24.37
CA TYR A 215 15.49 16.96 24.37
C TYR A 215 16.64 17.16 25.36
N SER A 216 17.82 17.53 24.87
CA SER A 216 18.91 18.00 25.72
C SER A 216 18.82 19.52 25.85
N MET A 217 18.56 20.00 27.06
CA MET A 217 18.25 21.40 27.35
C MET A 217 19.21 21.95 28.41
N ASN A 218 19.70 23.17 28.21
CA ASN A 218 20.36 23.98 29.22
C ASN A 218 19.35 24.88 29.93
N ILE A 219 19.76 25.52 31.03
CA ILE A 219 18.87 26.46 31.74
C ILE A 219 18.49 27.64 30.85
N GLY A 220 17.19 27.87 30.73
CA GLY A 220 16.59 28.92 29.91
C GLY A 220 16.18 28.45 28.51
N ASP A 221 16.60 27.25 28.08
CA ASP A 221 16.17 26.68 26.81
C ASP A 221 14.68 26.36 26.87
N SER A 222 13.99 26.58 25.75
CA SER A 222 12.57 26.27 25.56
C SER A 222 12.36 25.39 24.34
N VAL A 223 11.47 24.41 24.45
CA VAL A 223 11.03 23.54 23.36
C VAL A 223 9.51 23.49 23.30
N THR A 224 8.94 23.19 22.14
CA THR A 224 7.50 22.97 21.99
C THR A 224 7.22 21.48 22.02
N VAL A 225 6.35 21.05 22.94
CA VAL A 225 5.91 19.65 23.09
C VAL A 225 4.39 19.66 23.25
N GLU A 226 3.66 18.89 22.44
CA GLU A 226 2.18 18.84 22.46
C GLU A 226 1.54 20.25 22.45
N ASP A 227 2.04 21.13 21.59
CA ASP A 227 1.64 22.55 21.46
C ASP A 227 1.89 23.44 22.68
N LYS A 228 2.66 22.97 23.68
CA LYS A 228 3.02 23.74 24.87
C LYS A 228 4.48 24.13 24.86
N THR A 229 4.77 25.30 25.40
CA THR A 229 6.16 25.73 25.58
C THR A 229 6.67 25.20 26.91
N VAL A 230 7.66 24.31 26.84
CA VAL A 230 8.37 23.75 28.00
C VAL A 230 9.73 24.43 28.10
N THR A 231 10.02 25.07 29.24
CA THR A 231 11.30 25.75 29.52
C THR A 231 12.01 25.10 30.68
N LEU A 232 13.31 24.84 30.56
CA LEU A 232 14.12 24.33 31.66
C LEU A 232 14.60 25.47 32.57
N ASP A 233 14.04 25.58 33.77
CA ASP A 233 14.37 26.66 34.72
C ASP A 233 15.55 26.33 35.63
N ASN A 234 15.68 25.06 36.03
CA ASN A 234 16.75 24.65 36.92
C ASN A 234 16.93 23.12 36.94
N VAL A 235 18.10 22.69 37.40
CA VAL A 235 18.40 21.30 37.75
C VAL A 235 18.88 21.26 39.20
N GLY A 236 18.33 20.36 39.99
CA GLY A 236 18.70 20.09 41.37
C GLY A 236 19.87 19.10 41.46
N SER A 237 20.64 19.16 42.54
CA SER A 237 21.81 18.29 42.74
C SER A 237 21.47 16.81 42.95
N THR A 238 20.18 16.49 43.09
CA THR A 238 19.65 15.13 43.25
C THR A 238 18.92 14.64 42.01
N GLY A 239 19.01 15.35 40.88
CA GLY A 239 18.38 14.96 39.61
C GLY A 239 16.94 15.43 39.41
N SER A 240 16.39 16.23 40.33
CA SER A 240 15.09 16.87 40.08
C SER A 240 15.27 18.05 39.12
N VAL A 241 14.37 18.19 38.15
CA VAL A 241 14.37 19.30 37.19
C VAL A 241 13.20 20.22 37.46
N ARG A 242 13.39 21.52 37.26
CA ARG A 242 12.34 22.53 37.40
C ARG A 242 11.99 23.05 36.00
N LEU A 243 10.71 22.94 35.65
CA LEU A 243 10.22 23.22 34.31
C LEU A 243 9.08 24.23 34.36
N THR A 244 9.05 25.15 33.41
CA THR A 244 7.88 26.00 33.17
C THR A 244 7.16 25.47 31.94
N ILE A 245 5.91 25.02 32.10
CA ILE A 245 5.03 24.58 31.01
C ILE A 245 3.93 25.64 30.87
N ASP A 246 3.89 26.34 29.73
CA ASP A 246 2.95 27.45 29.46
C ASP A 246 2.83 28.48 30.61
N GLY A 247 3.96 28.81 31.24
CA GLY A 247 4.03 29.78 32.32
C GLY A 247 3.74 29.22 33.72
N THR A 248 3.39 27.95 33.85
CA THR A 248 3.20 27.27 35.14
C THR A 248 4.44 26.44 35.50
N LEU A 249 4.90 26.59 36.74
CA LEU A 249 6.18 26.05 37.20
C LEU A 249 6.01 24.73 37.95
N TYR A 250 6.68 23.70 37.48
CA TYR A 250 6.66 22.33 37.99
C TYR A 250 8.05 21.88 38.45
N THR A 251 8.10 20.78 39.20
CA THR A 251 9.34 20.10 39.57
C THR A 251 9.15 18.62 39.36
N VAL A 252 9.97 18.02 38.51
CA VAL A 252 9.88 16.62 38.11
C VAL A 252 11.08 15.86 38.67
N SER A 253 10.83 14.73 39.32
CA SER A 253 11.87 13.87 39.90
C SER A 253 11.68 12.42 39.44
N GLY A 254 11.79 12.18 38.12
CA GLY A 254 11.53 10.88 37.48
C GLY A 254 10.63 11.05 36.27
N THR A 255 9.60 10.20 36.16
CA THR A 255 8.51 10.32 35.18
C THR A 255 7.28 10.92 35.84
N GLU A 256 6.81 12.07 35.37
CA GLU A 256 5.61 12.73 35.87
C GLU A 256 4.82 13.40 34.74
N THR A 257 3.49 13.41 34.84
CA THR A 257 2.61 14.10 33.88
C THR A 257 2.18 15.46 34.43
N HIS A 258 2.45 16.52 33.67
CA HIS A 258 2.03 17.89 33.99
C HIS A 258 1.40 18.54 32.75
N ASP A 259 0.22 19.12 32.92
CA ASP A 259 -0.53 19.75 31.83
C ASP A 259 -0.67 18.87 30.58
N GLY A 260 -0.84 17.55 30.75
CA GLY A 260 -1.03 16.62 29.63
C GLY A 260 0.25 16.27 28.86
N ILE A 261 1.42 16.69 29.35
CA ILE A 261 2.73 16.24 28.87
C ILE A 261 3.32 15.32 29.94
N GLU A 262 3.68 14.11 29.54
CA GLU A 262 4.51 13.25 30.36
C GLU A 262 5.98 13.61 30.15
N VAL A 263 6.70 13.80 31.26
CA VAL A 263 8.11 14.19 31.27
C VAL A 263 8.90 13.17 32.07
N THR A 264 9.91 12.57 31.44
CA THR A 264 10.91 11.73 32.09
C THR A 264 12.26 12.43 32.10
N VAL A 265 12.88 12.53 33.27
CA VAL A 265 14.30 12.95 33.40
C VAL A 265 15.19 11.75 33.09
N ASP A 266 15.81 11.75 31.92
CA ASP A 266 16.69 10.67 31.45
C ASP A 266 18.14 10.87 31.93
N ASP A 267 18.65 12.10 31.84
CA ASP A 267 19.96 12.47 32.38
C ASP A 267 19.97 13.91 32.88
N TYR A 268 20.92 14.24 33.77
CA TYR A 268 21.06 15.58 34.29
C TYR A 268 22.50 15.92 34.63
N PHE A 269 22.83 17.19 34.46
CA PHE A 269 24.10 17.75 34.85
C PHE A 269 23.88 18.92 35.82
N TYR A 270 24.45 18.79 37.01
CA TYR A 270 24.41 19.81 38.05
C TYR A 270 25.79 20.43 38.28
N ALA A 271 25.83 21.75 38.30
CA ALA A 271 27.02 22.56 38.61
C ALA A 271 26.66 23.73 39.54
N ASP A 272 27.68 24.34 40.15
CA ASP A 272 27.50 25.51 41.03
C ASP A 272 26.94 26.70 40.25
N ALA A 273 27.44 26.94 39.04
CA ALA A 273 26.92 27.97 38.15
C ALA A 273 25.60 27.51 37.51
N LEU A 274 24.55 28.31 37.65
CA LEU A 274 23.22 27.99 37.11
C LEU A 274 23.25 27.78 35.59
N ALA A 275 24.01 28.60 34.86
CA ALA A 275 24.11 28.54 33.39
C ALA A 275 24.85 27.29 32.87
N GLU A 276 25.56 26.56 33.74
CA GLU A 276 26.25 25.33 33.37
C GLU A 276 25.37 24.10 33.56
N ARG A 277 24.16 24.25 34.13
CA ARG A 277 23.26 23.11 34.37
C ARG A 277 22.47 22.76 33.11
N GLY A 278 22.16 21.48 32.97
CA GLY A 278 21.35 20.98 31.87
C GLY A 278 20.72 19.63 32.19
N ALA A 279 19.73 19.24 31.41
CA ALA A 279 19.06 17.96 31.53
C ALA A 279 18.71 17.41 30.16
N THR A 280 18.73 16.08 30.04
CA THR A 280 18.13 15.37 28.92
C THR A 280 16.77 14.87 29.39
N LEU A 281 15.73 15.35 28.73
CA LEU A 281 14.34 15.07 29.05
C LEU A 281 13.72 14.28 27.90
N ILE A 282 12.87 13.32 28.24
CA ILE A 282 12.03 12.61 27.28
C ILE A 282 10.61 13.10 27.52
N MET A 283 9.98 13.67 26.50
CA MET A 283 8.70 14.37 26.64
C MET A 283 7.74 14.06 25.49
N GLY A 284 6.44 14.02 25.80
CA GLY A 284 5.36 13.81 24.83
C GLY A 284 4.04 13.51 25.55
N LYS A 285 3.03 13.00 24.81
CA LYS A 285 1.85 12.39 25.46
C LYS A 285 2.23 11.24 26.39
N GLN A 286 3.23 10.46 25.96
CA GLN A 286 3.88 9.40 26.73
C GLN A 286 5.40 9.60 26.59
N SER A 287 6.12 9.61 27.71
CA SER A 287 7.58 9.60 27.74
C SER A 287 8.12 8.23 28.13
N SER A 288 7.32 7.42 28.84
CA SER A 288 7.65 6.04 29.22
C SER A 288 6.41 5.15 29.13
N GLU A 289 6.52 4.01 28.45
CA GLU A 289 5.38 3.09 28.29
C GLU A 289 5.82 1.64 28.49
N THR A 290 4.89 0.79 28.95
CA THR A 290 5.11 -0.65 29.05
C THR A 290 4.27 -1.36 28.00
N TYR A 291 4.94 -2.10 27.13
CA TYR A 291 4.33 -2.90 26.09
C TYR A 291 4.40 -4.38 26.47
N GLN A 292 3.34 -5.10 26.18
CA GLN A 292 3.31 -6.55 26.13
C GLN A 292 3.14 -7.02 24.69
N ASP A 293 3.43 -8.29 24.45
CA ASP A 293 3.12 -8.95 23.19
C ASP A 293 1.64 -8.74 22.79
N GLY A 294 1.42 -8.38 21.53
CA GLY A 294 0.11 -8.02 20.97
C GLY A 294 -0.40 -6.63 21.34
N ASP A 295 0.35 -5.82 22.10
CA ASP A 295 -0.04 -4.42 22.31
C ASP A 295 0.19 -3.59 21.03
N ALA A 296 -0.69 -2.62 20.78
CA ALA A 296 -0.50 -1.60 19.75
C ALA A 296 0.87 -0.89 19.88
N TYR A 297 1.50 -0.55 18.75
CA TYR A 297 2.86 -0.02 18.69
C TYR A 297 2.99 1.31 19.45
N LYS A 298 2.03 2.23 19.28
CA LYS A 298 2.02 3.53 19.98
C LYS A 298 0.95 3.65 21.08
N LYS A 299 -0.14 2.89 21.03
CA LYS A 299 -1.29 2.97 21.96
C LYS A 299 -1.88 4.38 22.03
N VAL A 300 -2.01 5.07 20.89
CA VAL A 300 -2.57 6.42 20.84
C VAL A 300 -4.02 6.43 21.33
N ASP A 301 -4.83 5.50 20.83
CA ASP A 301 -6.19 5.21 21.29
C ASP A 301 -6.51 3.71 21.40
N SER A 302 -5.58 2.84 20.94
CA SER A 302 -5.68 1.38 20.97
C SER A 302 -6.83 0.82 20.12
N ILE A 303 -7.22 1.53 19.06
CA ILE A 303 -8.21 1.09 18.08
C ILE A 303 -7.50 0.96 16.73
N CYS A 304 -7.56 -0.21 16.11
CA CYS A 304 -7.24 -0.33 14.70
C CYS A 304 -8.53 -0.17 13.86
N ASN A 305 -8.49 0.75 12.91
CA ASN A 305 -9.56 1.07 11.96
C ASN A 305 -9.23 0.60 10.54
N ASP A 306 -8.35 -0.41 10.42
CA ASP A 306 -7.80 -0.92 9.16
C ASP A 306 -7.06 0.14 8.31
N ASP A 307 -6.65 1.27 8.90
CA ASP A 307 -5.81 2.27 8.24
C ASP A 307 -4.32 1.95 8.45
N PRO A 308 -3.54 1.66 7.39
CA PRO A 308 -2.11 1.37 7.49
C PRO A 308 -1.27 2.53 8.05
N THR A 309 -1.78 3.77 7.99
CA THR A 309 -1.14 4.96 8.53
C THR A 309 -1.40 5.14 10.03
N ASP A 310 -2.37 4.42 10.58
CA ASP A 310 -2.61 4.38 12.01
C ASP A 310 -1.57 3.51 12.70
N THR A 311 -0.77 4.11 13.57
CA THR A 311 0.25 3.40 14.35
C THR A 311 -0.34 2.36 15.32
N ASP A 312 -1.63 2.43 15.64
CA ASP A 312 -2.30 1.43 16.47
C ASP A 312 -2.78 0.21 15.68
N CYS A 313 -2.72 0.25 14.34
CA CYS A 313 -2.88 -0.91 13.46
C CYS A 313 -1.60 -1.73 13.28
N TRP A 314 -0.59 -1.49 14.12
CA TRP A 314 0.63 -2.29 14.23
C TRP A 314 0.73 -2.82 15.65
N GLU A 315 1.04 -4.10 15.82
CA GLU A 315 1.20 -4.73 17.13
C GLU A 315 2.64 -5.13 17.38
N TRP A 316 3.07 -4.97 18.63
CA TRP A 316 4.33 -5.48 19.13
C TRP A 316 4.34 -7.01 19.13
N VAL A 317 5.42 -7.59 18.61
CA VAL A 317 5.75 -9.01 18.75
C VAL A 317 6.92 -9.11 19.73
N VAL A 318 6.65 -9.62 20.92
CA VAL A 318 7.62 -9.61 22.04
C VAL A 318 7.66 -10.96 22.70
N ASN A 319 8.81 -11.60 22.66
CA ASN A 319 8.99 -12.85 23.38
C ASN A 319 10.40 -13.02 23.96
N GLY A 320 10.53 -13.89 24.96
CA GLY A 320 11.79 -14.47 25.38
C GLY A 320 12.88 -13.47 25.76
N LEU A 321 12.56 -12.24 26.17
CA LEU A 321 13.56 -11.18 26.44
C LEU A 321 14.53 -11.52 27.59
N ASN A 322 14.23 -12.55 28.37
CA ASN A 322 15.13 -13.10 29.40
C ASN A 322 16.00 -14.27 28.90
N ALA A 323 15.74 -14.79 27.71
CA ALA A 323 16.48 -15.89 27.15
C ALA A 323 17.87 -15.39 26.81
N ASN A 324 18.91 -15.97 27.41
CA ASN A 324 20.29 -15.70 27.03
C ASN A 324 20.65 -16.50 25.78
N ALA A 325 20.01 -16.16 24.66
CA ALA A 325 20.06 -16.84 23.38
C ALA A 325 20.04 -15.82 22.23
N ALA A 326 20.48 -16.22 21.04
CA ALA A 326 20.31 -15.41 19.84
C ALA A 326 18.81 -15.23 19.57
N GLY A 327 18.42 -14.09 19.03
CA GLY A 327 17.05 -13.76 18.72
C GLY A 327 16.50 -14.53 17.54
N ASP A 328 15.19 -14.40 17.35
CA ASP A 328 14.46 -14.95 16.23
C ASP A 328 13.32 -14.00 15.81
N THR A 329 12.58 -14.41 14.77
CA THR A 329 11.38 -13.73 14.29
C THR A 329 10.12 -14.57 14.44
N GLY A 330 10.22 -15.61 15.26
CA GLY A 330 9.11 -16.47 15.60
C GLY A 330 8.14 -15.79 16.57
N ASP A 331 6.89 -15.71 16.18
CA ASP A 331 5.76 -15.49 17.12
C ASP A 331 5.32 -16.83 17.73
N ASP A 332 6.30 -17.63 18.18
CA ASP A 332 6.03 -18.94 18.76
C ASP A 332 5.87 -18.82 20.29
N ALA A 333 4.91 -19.55 20.85
CA ALA A 333 4.66 -19.52 22.30
C ALA A 333 5.77 -20.22 23.12
N SER A 334 6.87 -20.67 22.49
CA SER A 334 7.91 -21.46 23.15
C SER A 334 8.84 -20.60 23.98
N ASN A 335 8.92 -19.29 23.71
CA ASN A 335 9.68 -18.29 24.48
C ASN A 335 11.17 -18.63 24.61
N THR A 336 11.72 -19.33 23.62
CA THR A 336 13.07 -19.89 23.66
C THR A 336 14.14 -18.86 23.29
N TYR A 337 13.76 -17.87 22.48
CA TYR A 337 14.64 -16.86 21.90
C TYR A 337 14.06 -15.46 22.15
N PRO A 338 14.91 -14.42 22.31
CA PRO A 338 14.44 -13.05 22.40
C PRO A 338 13.90 -12.59 21.04
N THR A 339 12.63 -12.17 21.01
CA THR A 339 11.94 -11.64 19.83
C THR A 339 11.53 -10.20 20.14
N LEU A 340 11.85 -9.26 19.25
CA LEU A 340 11.43 -7.86 19.34
C LEU A 340 11.11 -7.35 17.94
N GLY A 341 9.83 -7.16 17.65
CA GLY A 341 9.37 -6.68 16.36
C GLY A 341 8.00 -6.05 16.42
N ILE A 342 7.48 -5.68 15.24
CA ILE A 342 6.08 -5.31 15.05
C ILE A 342 5.52 -6.03 13.82
N LYS A 343 4.20 -6.24 13.80
CA LYS A 343 3.48 -6.75 12.64
C LYS A 343 2.20 -5.95 12.38
N SER A 344 1.78 -5.87 11.13
CA SER A 344 0.49 -5.29 10.76
C SER A 344 -0.65 -6.10 11.35
N VAL A 345 -1.72 -5.45 11.78
CA VAL A 345 -2.99 -6.12 12.11
C VAL A 345 -4.18 -5.66 11.31
N PHE A 346 -4.03 -4.55 10.58
CA PHE A 346 -5.00 -4.10 9.59
C PHE A 346 -5.20 -5.13 8.47
N VAL A 347 -6.40 -5.15 7.92
CA VAL A 347 -6.77 -5.92 6.73
C VAL A 347 -7.19 -4.95 5.65
N ILE A 348 -6.68 -5.15 4.44
CA ILE A 348 -7.12 -4.47 3.23
C ILE A 348 -7.53 -5.54 2.25
N ASN A 349 -8.84 -5.71 2.03
CA ASN A 349 -9.36 -6.74 1.15
C ASN A 349 -10.68 -6.36 0.46
N ASP A 350 -11.14 -5.12 0.59
CA ASP A 350 -12.26 -4.57 -0.17
C ASP A 350 -11.98 -3.15 -0.70
N ASP A 351 -12.87 -2.63 -1.55
CA ASP A 351 -12.71 -1.31 -2.17
C ASP A 351 -12.90 -0.14 -1.18
N THR A 352 -13.59 -0.38 -0.06
CA THR A 352 -13.87 0.59 0.99
C THR A 352 -12.70 0.79 1.95
N ASP A 353 -11.81 -0.21 2.05
CA ASP A 353 -10.54 -0.15 2.77
C ASP A 353 -9.51 0.81 2.12
N ASN A 354 -9.81 1.31 0.93
CA ASN A 354 -8.93 2.17 0.12
C ASN A 354 -7.57 1.50 -0.21
N PRO A 355 -7.58 0.31 -0.84
CA PRO A 355 -6.35 -0.38 -1.22
C PRO A 355 -5.50 0.46 -2.16
N ILE A 356 -4.18 0.30 -2.04
CA ILE A 356 -3.25 0.99 -2.94
C ILE A 356 -3.31 0.38 -4.34
N THR A 357 -3.11 1.23 -5.35
CA THR A 357 -2.94 0.85 -6.76
C THR A 357 -1.60 1.39 -7.27
N SER A 358 -1.35 1.35 -8.58
CA SER A 358 -0.13 1.87 -9.21
C SER A 358 0.24 3.27 -8.72
N GLY A 359 1.50 3.42 -8.31
CA GLY A 359 2.08 4.60 -7.68
C GLY A 359 1.86 4.72 -6.17
N GLY A 360 1.08 3.82 -5.56
CA GLY A 360 0.78 3.81 -4.13
C GLY A 360 1.72 2.93 -3.31
N CYS A 361 1.83 3.22 -2.01
CA CYS A 361 2.68 2.48 -1.07
C CYS A 361 2.02 2.34 0.31
N TYR A 362 2.20 1.17 0.93
CA TYR A 362 2.03 1.00 2.38
C TYR A 362 3.35 1.28 3.07
N LYS A 363 3.29 1.97 4.20
CA LYS A 363 4.48 2.41 4.93
C LYS A 363 4.56 1.80 6.30
N TYR A 364 5.75 1.36 6.68
CA TYR A 364 6.05 0.99 8.05
C TYR A 364 6.10 2.24 8.95
N PRO A 365 5.89 2.10 10.27
CA PRO A 365 5.94 3.23 11.18
C PRO A 365 7.26 4.02 11.08
N ASN A 366 7.16 5.34 11.26
CA ASN A 366 8.25 6.31 11.08
C ASN A 366 8.81 6.39 9.65
N ASP A 367 8.03 5.99 8.63
CA ASP A 367 8.46 5.93 7.22
C ASP A 367 9.75 5.10 7.06
N TYR A 368 9.95 4.06 7.89
CA TYR A 368 11.21 3.31 7.92
C TYR A 368 11.45 2.50 6.65
N ALA A 369 10.38 1.91 6.13
CA ALA A 369 10.33 1.14 4.89
C ALA A 369 8.95 1.28 4.25
N GLU A 370 8.84 0.92 2.98
CA GLU A 370 7.58 0.95 2.24
C GLU A 370 7.47 -0.22 1.27
N VAL A 371 6.24 -0.66 1.03
CA VAL A 371 5.88 -1.67 0.02
C VAL A 371 4.96 -1.01 -0.98
N CYS A 372 5.37 -0.96 -2.24
CA CYS A 372 4.72 -0.17 -3.27
C CYS A 372 4.22 -1.02 -4.44
N VAL A 373 3.13 -0.58 -5.06
CA VAL A 373 2.81 -0.94 -6.44
C VAL A 373 3.39 0.15 -7.31
N ASP A 374 4.54 -0.08 -7.95
CA ASP A 374 5.16 0.94 -8.82
C ASP A 374 4.28 1.21 -10.05
N ALA A 375 4.15 0.21 -10.92
CA ALA A 375 3.36 0.29 -12.13
C ALA A 375 2.74 -1.04 -12.51
N ILE A 376 1.65 -0.99 -13.29
CA ILE A 376 1.19 -2.16 -14.06
C ILE A 376 1.99 -2.22 -15.35
N THR A 377 2.51 -3.40 -15.69
CA THR A 377 3.35 -3.61 -16.88
C THR A 377 2.60 -3.38 -18.19
N VAL A 378 1.26 -3.48 -18.16
CA VAL A 378 0.35 -3.15 -19.25
C VAL A 378 -0.49 -1.93 -18.85
N SER A 379 -0.39 -0.86 -19.63
CA SER A 379 -1.22 0.34 -19.41
C SER A 379 -2.67 0.07 -19.78
N ASP A 380 -3.62 0.69 -19.05
CA ASP A 380 -5.06 0.60 -19.34
C ASP A 380 -5.43 1.00 -20.78
N ASP A 381 -4.71 1.96 -21.36
CA ASP A 381 -4.88 2.39 -22.76
C ASP A 381 -4.45 1.31 -23.77
N SER A 382 -3.81 0.25 -23.29
CA SER A 382 -3.33 -0.88 -24.06
C SER A 382 -4.21 -2.11 -23.92
N TYR A 383 -5.42 -2.01 -23.35
CA TYR A 383 -6.38 -3.13 -23.35
C TYR A 383 -7.21 -3.21 -24.63
N GLU A 384 -7.55 -4.44 -25.03
CA GLU A 384 -8.58 -4.70 -26.02
C GLU A 384 -9.90 -4.99 -25.30
N THR A 385 -10.91 -4.16 -25.52
CA THR A 385 -12.28 -4.49 -25.11
C THR A 385 -12.90 -5.48 -26.08
N LEU A 386 -13.30 -6.65 -25.57
CA LEU A 386 -14.21 -7.57 -26.24
C LEU A 386 -15.62 -7.36 -25.69
N THR A 387 -16.62 -7.34 -26.58
CA THR A 387 -18.03 -7.23 -26.20
C THR A 387 -18.81 -8.38 -26.81
N PHE A 388 -19.49 -9.14 -25.96
CA PHE A 388 -20.43 -10.18 -26.35
C PHE A 388 -21.84 -9.67 -26.06
N LYS A 389 -22.71 -9.63 -27.08
CA LYS A 389 -24.08 -9.15 -26.89
C LYS A 389 -25.09 -9.85 -27.75
N TYR A 390 -26.29 -10.01 -27.21
CA TYR A 390 -27.45 -10.43 -28.00
C TYR A 390 -27.82 -9.35 -29.03
N GLN A 391 -28.09 -9.76 -30.26
CA GLN A 391 -28.70 -8.92 -31.29
C GLN A 391 -29.87 -9.64 -31.94
N ASP A 392 -30.98 -8.92 -32.06
CA ASP A 392 -32.15 -9.34 -32.81
C ASP A 392 -32.18 -8.70 -34.21
N GLY A 393 -32.95 -9.29 -35.12
CA GLY A 393 -33.25 -8.70 -36.42
C GLY A 393 -32.08 -8.68 -37.43
N GLN A 394 -31.03 -9.49 -37.23
CA GLN A 394 -29.85 -9.42 -38.09
C GLN A 394 -30.10 -10.05 -39.47
N THR A 395 -29.61 -9.39 -40.52
CA THR A 395 -29.52 -10.01 -41.86
C THR A 395 -28.13 -10.60 -42.06
N LEU A 396 -28.07 -11.88 -42.45
CA LEU A 396 -26.87 -12.67 -42.70
C LEU A 396 -27.01 -13.43 -44.03
N GLY A 397 -26.36 -12.92 -45.07
CA GLY A 397 -26.55 -13.41 -46.43
C GLY A 397 -28.01 -13.26 -46.87
N ALA A 398 -28.65 -14.38 -47.25
CA ALA A 398 -30.07 -14.41 -47.63
C ALA A 398 -31.03 -14.56 -46.44
N ALA A 399 -30.53 -14.91 -45.25
CA ALA A 399 -31.35 -15.05 -44.06
C ALA A 399 -31.58 -13.68 -43.42
N THR A 400 -32.84 -13.34 -43.17
CA THR A 400 -33.26 -12.11 -42.48
C THR A 400 -33.74 -12.45 -41.08
N ASP A 401 -33.84 -11.43 -40.21
CA ASP A 401 -34.43 -11.56 -38.87
C ASP A 401 -33.74 -12.61 -37.97
N GLN A 402 -32.42 -12.69 -38.08
CA GLN A 402 -31.61 -13.64 -37.31
C GLN A 402 -31.31 -13.09 -35.92
N LYS A 403 -31.39 -13.99 -34.94
CA LYS A 403 -31.01 -13.76 -33.54
C LYS A 403 -29.60 -14.27 -33.32
N THR A 404 -28.71 -13.41 -32.87
CA THR A 404 -27.27 -13.68 -32.89
C THR A 404 -26.61 -13.32 -31.57
N VAL A 405 -25.59 -14.06 -31.17
CA VAL A 405 -24.54 -13.53 -30.29
C VAL A 405 -23.55 -12.78 -31.15
N TYR A 406 -23.39 -11.49 -30.89
CA TYR A 406 -22.51 -10.60 -31.64
C TYR A 406 -21.29 -10.27 -30.79
N ILE A 407 -20.13 -10.68 -31.28
CA ILE A 407 -18.84 -10.48 -30.64
C ILE A 407 -18.12 -9.35 -31.38
N THR A 408 -17.69 -8.33 -30.63
CA THR A 408 -16.90 -7.23 -31.18
C THR A 408 -15.62 -7.02 -30.44
N SER A 409 -14.57 -6.71 -31.19
CA SER A 409 -13.33 -6.15 -30.69
C SER A 409 -13.30 -4.64 -30.89
N SER A 410 -12.77 -3.93 -29.90
CA SER A 410 -12.41 -2.51 -29.98
C SER A 410 -11.25 -2.23 -30.95
N VAL A 411 -10.45 -3.26 -31.25
CA VAL A 411 -9.29 -3.20 -32.15
C VAL A 411 -9.69 -3.70 -33.54
N GLU A 412 -9.33 -2.95 -34.59
CA GLU A 412 -9.51 -3.42 -35.96
C GLU A 412 -8.64 -4.66 -36.21
N ASP A 413 -9.22 -5.71 -36.78
CA ASP A 413 -8.58 -7.02 -36.95
C ASP A 413 -8.14 -7.71 -35.63
N GLY A 414 -8.70 -7.31 -34.49
CA GLY A 414 -8.40 -7.88 -33.17
C GLY A 414 -8.90 -9.31 -32.93
N LEU A 415 -9.69 -9.87 -33.85
CA LEU A 415 -10.15 -11.26 -33.80
C LEU A 415 -9.66 -12.02 -35.03
N GLN A 416 -9.16 -13.24 -34.82
CA GLN A 416 -8.83 -14.18 -35.90
C GLN A 416 -9.86 -15.31 -35.93
N VAL A 417 -10.55 -15.49 -37.05
CA VAL A 417 -11.48 -16.60 -37.26
C VAL A 417 -10.70 -17.78 -37.84
N GLU A 418 -10.71 -18.91 -37.13
CA GLU A 418 -9.89 -20.08 -37.44
C GLU A 418 -10.53 -20.93 -38.55
N ALA A 419 -9.81 -21.15 -39.64
CA ALA A 419 -10.30 -21.94 -40.76
C ALA A 419 -10.38 -23.44 -40.44
N ASP A 420 -9.45 -23.95 -39.62
CA ASP A 420 -9.36 -25.37 -39.29
C ASP A 420 -10.56 -25.87 -38.47
N SER A 421 -11.25 -24.97 -37.77
CA SER A 421 -12.46 -25.25 -36.99
C SER A 421 -13.75 -25.12 -37.80
N LEU A 422 -13.69 -24.58 -39.03
CA LEU A 422 -14.87 -24.15 -39.79
C LEU A 422 -14.95 -24.76 -41.18
N THR A 423 -16.18 -25.01 -41.64
CA THR A 423 -16.42 -25.79 -42.87
C THR A 423 -16.33 -25.01 -44.17
N SER A 424 -16.31 -23.67 -44.12
CA SER A 424 -16.41 -22.81 -45.32
C SER A 424 -15.29 -21.80 -45.46
N LEU A 425 -14.32 -21.80 -44.54
CA LEU A 425 -13.15 -20.95 -44.57
C LEU A 425 -11.92 -21.81 -44.95
N SER A 426 -11.07 -21.32 -45.86
CA SER A 426 -9.89 -22.07 -46.35
C SER A 426 -8.56 -21.59 -45.77
N THR A 427 -8.57 -20.42 -45.13
CA THR A 427 -7.43 -19.75 -44.51
C THR A 427 -7.95 -18.86 -43.39
N ASP A 428 -7.23 -18.77 -42.28
CA ASP A 428 -7.60 -17.88 -41.18
C ASP A 428 -7.80 -16.45 -41.67
N THR A 429 -8.79 -15.76 -41.11
CA THR A 429 -9.14 -14.40 -41.51
C THR A 429 -9.32 -13.53 -40.30
N ARG A 430 -8.90 -12.26 -40.40
CA ARG A 430 -9.07 -11.30 -39.33
C ARG A 430 -10.33 -10.47 -39.51
N THR A 431 -10.87 -10.04 -38.38
CA THR A 431 -12.08 -9.23 -38.26
C THR A 431 -12.06 -8.54 -36.91
N ASN A 432 -12.96 -7.58 -36.70
CA ASN A 432 -13.31 -7.09 -35.36
C ASN A 432 -14.75 -7.44 -34.98
N ARG A 433 -15.42 -8.28 -35.78
CA ARG A 433 -16.85 -8.56 -35.69
C ARG A 433 -17.16 -9.99 -36.10
N ILE A 434 -17.81 -10.72 -35.20
CA ILE A 434 -18.29 -12.10 -35.41
C ILE A 434 -19.77 -12.15 -35.00
N TRP A 435 -20.59 -12.84 -35.78
CA TRP A 435 -21.96 -13.19 -35.43
C TRP A 435 -22.07 -14.71 -35.34
N LEU A 436 -22.57 -15.18 -34.21
CA LEU A 436 -22.90 -16.57 -33.97
C LEU A 436 -24.41 -16.74 -34.06
N VAL A 437 -24.85 -17.72 -34.84
CA VAL A 437 -26.27 -18.03 -35.03
C VAL A 437 -26.50 -19.50 -34.81
N TRP A 438 -27.54 -19.83 -34.04
CA TRP A 438 -27.95 -21.21 -33.87
C TRP A 438 -28.34 -21.84 -35.22
N ASN A 439 -27.71 -22.95 -35.57
CA ASN A 439 -28.00 -23.65 -36.81
C ASN A 439 -29.07 -24.74 -36.58
N THR A 440 -30.28 -24.52 -37.09
CA THR A 440 -31.39 -25.49 -37.03
C THR A 440 -31.34 -26.58 -38.11
N THR A 441 -30.41 -26.46 -39.07
CA THR A 441 -30.32 -27.34 -40.26
C THR A 441 -29.24 -28.43 -40.16
N ALA A 442 -28.22 -28.21 -39.33
CA ALA A 442 -27.29 -29.25 -38.88
C ALA A 442 -27.69 -29.61 -37.44
N PRO A 443 -27.82 -30.89 -37.06
CA PRO A 443 -28.54 -31.26 -35.83
C PRO A 443 -28.06 -30.59 -34.54
N GLU A 444 -26.82 -30.11 -34.44
CA GLU A 444 -26.23 -29.60 -33.21
C GLU A 444 -25.06 -28.67 -33.58
N GLY A 445 -25.29 -27.41 -33.95
CA GLY A 445 -24.17 -26.53 -34.32
C GLY A 445 -24.47 -25.05 -34.36
N VAL A 446 -23.40 -24.25 -34.35
CA VAL A 446 -23.47 -22.78 -34.42
C VAL A 446 -22.85 -22.33 -35.73
N ALA A 447 -23.61 -21.56 -36.52
CA ALA A 447 -23.13 -20.92 -37.73
C ALA A 447 -22.32 -19.67 -37.38
N VAL A 448 -21.12 -19.58 -37.94
CA VAL A 448 -20.18 -18.47 -37.70
C VAL A 448 -20.17 -17.56 -38.91
N TRP A 449 -20.37 -16.27 -38.67
CA TRP A 449 -20.27 -15.22 -39.66
C TRP A 449 -19.29 -14.15 -39.18
N TYR A 450 -18.59 -13.51 -40.10
CA TYR A 450 -17.65 -12.44 -39.79
C TYR A 450 -17.79 -11.26 -40.74
N ARG A 451 -17.21 -10.11 -40.39
CA ARG A 451 -17.12 -8.97 -41.29
C ARG A 451 -15.80 -9.07 -42.07
N ASN A 452 -15.89 -9.20 -43.39
CA ASN A 452 -14.69 -9.20 -44.21
C ASN A 452 -14.12 -7.78 -44.39
N SER A 453 -12.95 -7.67 -45.04
CA SER A 453 -12.27 -6.40 -45.31
C SER A 453 -13.08 -5.41 -46.17
N GLU A 454 -14.07 -5.89 -46.93
CA GLU A 454 -15.00 -5.06 -47.72
C GLU A 454 -16.20 -4.59 -46.88
N GLY A 455 -16.29 -5.02 -45.63
CA GLY A 455 -17.35 -4.69 -44.70
C GLY A 455 -18.60 -5.57 -44.80
N ALA A 456 -18.59 -6.60 -45.65
CA ALA A 456 -19.70 -7.52 -45.84
C ALA A 456 -19.72 -8.62 -44.77
N LYS A 457 -20.92 -9.01 -44.33
CA LYS A 457 -21.12 -10.17 -43.45
C LYS A 457 -20.98 -11.45 -44.27
N THR A 458 -19.94 -12.22 -43.97
CA THR A 458 -19.52 -13.39 -44.74
C THR A 458 -19.65 -14.64 -43.88
N TYR A 459 -20.18 -15.72 -44.46
CA TYR A 459 -20.30 -17.01 -43.78
C TYR A 459 -18.93 -17.68 -43.68
N ALA A 460 -18.50 -18.03 -42.47
CA ALA A 460 -17.23 -18.71 -42.22
C ALA A 460 -17.39 -20.25 -42.13
N GLY A 461 -18.56 -20.73 -41.76
CA GLY A 461 -18.85 -22.16 -41.63
C GLY A 461 -19.74 -22.47 -40.44
N ASN A 462 -19.83 -23.76 -40.10
CA ASN A 462 -20.47 -24.20 -38.86
C ASN A 462 -19.43 -24.77 -37.91
N ILE A 463 -19.61 -24.49 -36.63
CA ILE A 463 -19.03 -25.27 -35.55
C ILE A 463 -20.00 -26.41 -35.31
N VAL A 464 -19.51 -27.62 -35.57
CA VAL A 464 -20.27 -28.85 -35.35
C VAL A 464 -20.05 -29.25 -33.90
N ASN A 465 -21.12 -29.56 -33.18
CA ASN A 465 -21.03 -30.17 -31.87
C ASN A 465 -20.24 -31.48 -31.97
N LYS A 466 -18.95 -31.43 -31.64
CA LYS A 466 -18.07 -32.59 -31.65
C LYS A 466 -17.94 -33.11 -30.23
N THR A 467 -17.89 -34.44 -30.11
CA THR A 467 -17.52 -35.11 -28.87
C THR A 467 -16.21 -34.50 -28.34
N ALA A 468 -16.13 -34.25 -27.03
CA ALA A 468 -15.19 -33.40 -26.27
C ALA A 468 -13.65 -33.52 -26.50
N ALA A 469 -13.18 -34.00 -27.65
CA ALA A 469 -11.79 -34.34 -27.94
C ALA A 469 -11.23 -33.59 -29.18
N SER A 470 -11.90 -32.56 -29.70
CA SER A 470 -11.41 -31.75 -30.82
C SER A 470 -11.42 -30.27 -30.47
N ASN A 471 -10.41 -29.54 -30.93
CA ASN A 471 -10.31 -28.08 -30.83
C ASN A 471 -11.63 -27.42 -31.31
N ASN A 472 -12.29 -26.69 -30.40
CA ASN A 472 -13.55 -25.98 -30.64
C ASN A 472 -13.35 -24.45 -30.75
N ALA A 473 -12.10 -24.00 -30.90
CA ALA A 473 -11.75 -22.59 -31.10
C ALA A 473 -12.47 -22.03 -32.32
N THR A 474 -13.44 -21.16 -32.06
CA THR A 474 -14.20 -20.42 -33.07
C THR A 474 -13.38 -19.28 -33.64
N ALA A 475 -12.67 -18.61 -32.74
CA ALA A 475 -11.84 -17.48 -33.02
C ALA A 475 -10.77 -17.36 -31.94
N ARG A 476 -9.75 -16.57 -32.21
CA ARG A 476 -8.69 -16.21 -31.28
C ARG A 476 -8.65 -14.70 -31.11
N VAL A 477 -8.24 -14.26 -29.94
CA VAL A 477 -7.94 -12.85 -29.71
C VAL A 477 -6.56 -12.57 -30.29
N TYR A 478 -6.49 -11.64 -31.23
CA TYR A 478 -5.28 -11.31 -31.97
C TYR A 478 -4.84 -9.89 -31.65
N TYR A 479 -4.26 -9.70 -30.47
CA TYR A 479 -3.86 -8.37 -30.01
C TYR A 479 -2.62 -8.43 -29.12
N GLY A 480 -1.81 -7.37 -29.13
CA GLY A 480 -0.63 -7.26 -28.27
C GLY A 480 0.18 -8.56 -28.15
N ASP A 481 0.18 -9.10 -26.94
CA ASP A 481 0.86 -10.32 -26.52
C ASP A 481 -0.02 -11.57 -26.52
N THR A 482 -1.33 -11.44 -26.72
CA THR A 482 -2.28 -12.56 -26.84
C THR A 482 -2.30 -13.18 -28.25
N LYS A 483 -1.52 -12.62 -29.19
CA LYS A 483 -1.37 -13.16 -30.54
C LYS A 483 -0.91 -14.62 -30.49
N ALA A 484 -1.51 -15.45 -31.36
CA ALA A 484 -1.44 -16.92 -31.39
C ALA A 484 -2.59 -17.54 -30.57
N ASP A 485 -2.34 -18.65 -29.90
CA ASP A 485 -3.29 -19.49 -29.17
C ASP A 485 -3.34 -19.14 -27.68
N ASN A 486 -3.03 -17.91 -27.28
CA ASN A 486 -3.00 -17.56 -25.85
C ASN A 486 -4.40 -17.32 -25.28
N VAL A 487 -5.32 -16.84 -26.12
CA VAL A 487 -6.70 -16.56 -25.76
C VAL A 487 -7.61 -17.02 -26.90
N GLU A 488 -8.38 -18.07 -26.65
CA GLU A 488 -9.32 -18.66 -27.62
C GLU A 488 -10.77 -18.34 -27.22
N ILE A 489 -11.63 -18.23 -28.23
CA ILE A 489 -13.07 -18.13 -28.05
C ILE A 489 -13.67 -19.46 -28.48
N ASP A 490 -14.06 -20.25 -27.49
CA ASP A 490 -14.50 -21.62 -27.63
C ASP A 490 -16.01 -21.73 -27.51
N LEU A 491 -16.58 -22.66 -28.26
CA LEU A 491 -17.94 -23.13 -28.02
C LEU A 491 -17.88 -24.48 -27.32
N ASP A 492 -18.40 -24.54 -26.09
CA ASP A 492 -18.44 -25.78 -25.34
C ASP A 492 -19.31 -26.82 -26.07
N PRO A 493 -18.89 -28.09 -26.12
CA PRO A 493 -19.62 -29.18 -26.78
C PRO A 493 -20.90 -29.58 -26.03
N VAL A 494 -21.18 -29.02 -24.85
CA VAL A 494 -22.40 -29.31 -24.11
C VAL A 494 -23.47 -28.29 -24.47
N VAL A 495 -24.07 -28.55 -25.63
CA VAL A 495 -25.30 -27.93 -26.05
C VAL A 495 -26.46 -28.77 -25.51
N ALA A 496 -26.96 -28.44 -24.32
CA ALA A 496 -28.10 -29.14 -23.74
C ALA A 496 -29.41 -28.64 -24.38
N ALA A 497 -29.59 -28.87 -25.69
CA ALA A 497 -30.89 -28.68 -26.30
C ALA A 497 -31.78 -29.86 -25.94
N ASP A 498 -32.79 -29.62 -25.10
CA ASP A 498 -33.90 -30.54 -24.90
C ASP A 498 -34.61 -30.80 -26.25
N ALA A 499 -35.41 -31.86 -26.31
CA ALA A 499 -36.06 -32.30 -27.55
C ALA A 499 -37.01 -31.25 -28.17
N ASP A 500 -37.33 -30.18 -27.43
CA ASP A 500 -38.14 -29.03 -27.82
C ASP A 500 -37.33 -27.86 -28.41
N GLY A 501 -35.99 -27.97 -28.47
CA GLY A 501 -35.10 -26.92 -28.96
C GLY A 501 -34.80 -25.82 -27.94
N THR A 502 -35.05 -26.08 -26.66
CA THR A 502 -34.67 -25.22 -25.53
C THR A 502 -33.35 -25.72 -24.93
N GLY A 503 -32.40 -24.83 -24.64
CA GLY A 503 -31.09 -25.22 -24.10
C GLY A 503 -30.14 -24.06 -23.88
N TYR A 504 -28.86 -24.41 -23.72
CA TYR A 504 -27.77 -23.43 -23.55
C TYR A 504 -26.62 -23.72 -24.51
N VAL A 505 -25.95 -22.65 -24.92
CA VAL A 505 -24.61 -22.68 -25.54
C VAL A 505 -23.68 -21.94 -24.62
N ASN A 506 -22.62 -22.61 -24.16
CA ASN A 506 -21.57 -21.88 -23.45
C ASN A 506 -20.54 -21.38 -24.45
N ILE A 507 -20.19 -20.11 -24.30
CA ILE A 507 -19.05 -19.50 -24.97
C ILE A 507 -17.98 -19.32 -23.91
N THR A 508 -16.80 -19.88 -24.13
CA THR A 508 -15.68 -19.74 -23.20
C THR A 508 -14.60 -18.87 -23.84
N LEU A 509 -14.16 -17.85 -23.12
CA LEU A 509 -12.88 -17.20 -23.36
C LEU A 509 -11.83 -18.04 -22.61
N ASP A 510 -11.13 -18.89 -23.35
CA ASP A 510 -10.14 -19.83 -22.82
C ASP A 510 -8.77 -19.13 -22.75
N ILE A 511 -8.23 -19.01 -21.54
CA ILE A 511 -6.93 -18.38 -21.29
C ILE A 511 -5.87 -19.49 -21.21
N LEU A 512 -5.23 -19.73 -22.36
CA LEU A 512 -4.22 -20.78 -22.51
C LEU A 512 -2.82 -20.34 -22.04
N GLY A 513 -2.57 -19.03 -21.99
CA GLY A 513 -1.30 -18.44 -21.54
C GLY A 513 -0.16 -18.58 -22.56
N LYS A 514 0.97 -17.88 -22.33
CA LYS A 514 2.19 -18.02 -23.16
C LYS A 514 3.06 -19.20 -22.75
N SER A 515 2.99 -19.57 -21.47
CA SER A 515 3.80 -20.62 -20.85
C SER A 515 3.14 -21.09 -19.56
N SER A 516 3.44 -22.32 -19.12
CA SER A 516 2.95 -22.86 -17.85
C SER A 516 3.56 -22.18 -16.61
N THR A 517 4.45 -21.19 -16.78
CA THR A 517 5.11 -20.45 -15.70
C THR A 517 4.54 -19.04 -15.49
N ASP A 518 3.80 -18.50 -16.47
CA ASP A 518 3.23 -17.14 -16.36
C ASP A 518 1.77 -17.18 -15.89
N LEU A 519 0.94 -17.98 -16.57
CA LEU A 519 -0.44 -18.32 -16.18
C LEU A 519 -0.70 -19.77 -16.58
N GLY A 520 -1.19 -20.59 -15.65
CA GLY A 520 -1.55 -21.97 -15.96
C GLY A 520 -2.71 -22.02 -16.96
N THR A 521 -2.66 -22.94 -17.92
CA THR A 521 -3.76 -23.16 -18.87
C THR A 521 -5.09 -23.35 -18.14
N GLY A 522 -6.08 -22.53 -18.50
CA GLY A 522 -7.42 -22.60 -17.94
C GLY A 522 -7.57 -22.04 -16.52
N GLN A 523 -6.64 -21.20 -16.07
CA GLN A 523 -6.67 -20.59 -14.73
C GLN A 523 -7.33 -19.21 -14.66
N ASP A 524 -7.81 -18.67 -15.78
CA ASP A 524 -8.56 -17.40 -15.86
C ASP A 524 -9.71 -17.45 -16.90
N ASP A 525 -10.22 -18.65 -17.17
CA ASP A 525 -11.26 -18.80 -18.20
C ASP A 525 -12.52 -18.07 -17.80
N ILE A 526 -13.15 -17.40 -18.77
CA ILE A 526 -14.46 -16.79 -18.60
C ILE A 526 -15.48 -17.56 -19.44
N LYS A 527 -16.50 -18.12 -18.79
CA LYS A 527 -17.59 -18.82 -19.44
C LYS A 527 -18.86 -17.99 -19.40
N MET A 528 -19.48 -17.84 -20.55
CA MET A 528 -20.74 -17.14 -20.76
C MET A 528 -21.83 -18.13 -21.13
N TYR A 529 -22.95 -18.09 -20.42
CA TYR A 529 -24.10 -18.95 -20.68
C TYR A 529 -25.11 -18.25 -21.59
N TRP A 530 -25.39 -18.79 -22.77
CA TRP A 530 -26.36 -18.20 -23.70
C TRP A 530 -27.57 -19.12 -23.88
N GLU A 531 -28.75 -18.64 -23.52
CA GLU A 531 -30.00 -19.37 -23.66
C GLU A 531 -30.42 -19.45 -25.14
N VAL A 532 -30.89 -20.64 -25.51
CA VAL A 532 -31.47 -20.95 -26.81
C VAL A 532 -32.89 -21.47 -26.57
N VAL A 533 -33.89 -20.87 -27.22
CA VAL A 533 -35.29 -21.32 -27.14
C VAL A 533 -35.83 -21.49 -28.53
N SER A 534 -36.44 -22.66 -28.81
CA SER A 534 -36.96 -22.99 -30.14
C SER A 534 -35.92 -22.82 -31.26
N GLY A 535 -34.66 -23.13 -30.98
CA GLY A 535 -33.56 -23.07 -31.96
C GLY A 535 -33.12 -21.66 -32.35
N VAL A 536 -33.24 -20.68 -31.45
CA VAL A 536 -32.64 -19.34 -31.60
C VAL A 536 -32.10 -18.85 -30.27
N PHE A 537 -31.03 -18.06 -30.28
CA PHE A 537 -30.56 -17.37 -29.07
C PHE A 537 -31.62 -16.41 -28.53
N THR A 538 -31.71 -16.27 -27.22
CA THR A 538 -32.66 -15.36 -26.55
C THR A 538 -31.99 -14.34 -25.64
N ASN A 539 -31.05 -14.76 -24.79
CA ASN A 539 -30.40 -13.92 -23.78
C ASN A 539 -29.10 -14.56 -23.26
N LEU A 540 -28.32 -13.77 -22.53
CA LEU A 540 -27.29 -14.26 -21.61
C LEU A 540 -28.00 -14.78 -20.34
N GLY A 541 -27.50 -15.85 -19.74
CA GLY A 541 -28.05 -16.50 -18.54
C GLY A 541 -29.36 -17.25 -18.72
N THR A 542 -29.93 -17.69 -17.59
CA THR A 542 -31.21 -18.43 -17.53
C THR A 542 -32.43 -17.53 -17.60
N THR A 543 -32.29 -16.26 -17.23
CA THR A 543 -33.35 -15.25 -17.30
C THR A 543 -32.74 -13.94 -17.76
N ALA A 544 -33.37 -13.25 -18.71
CA ALA A 544 -33.02 -11.87 -19.02
C ALA A 544 -33.32 -10.98 -17.80
N SER A 545 -32.27 -10.65 -17.05
CA SER A 545 -32.32 -10.04 -15.73
C SER A 545 -31.35 -8.88 -15.67
N THR A 546 -31.52 -7.97 -14.70
CA THR A 546 -30.51 -6.97 -14.36
C THR A 546 -29.61 -7.41 -13.21
N GLU A 547 -30.01 -8.45 -12.46
CA GLU A 547 -29.16 -9.16 -11.51
C GLU A 547 -28.54 -10.32 -12.28
N GLU A 548 -27.22 -10.26 -12.51
CA GLU A 548 -26.41 -11.14 -13.37
C GLU A 548 -26.21 -12.56 -12.76
N ALA A 549 -27.23 -13.11 -12.11
CA ALA A 549 -27.15 -14.42 -11.47
C ALA A 549 -27.10 -15.55 -12.52
N ASP A 550 -26.02 -16.33 -12.50
CA ASP A 550 -25.78 -17.50 -13.36
C ASP A 550 -25.52 -17.18 -14.86
N GLU A 551 -25.04 -15.98 -15.18
CA GLU A 551 -24.72 -15.54 -16.55
C GLU A 551 -23.27 -15.77 -16.96
N LEU A 552 -22.36 -15.48 -16.03
CA LEU A 552 -20.92 -15.50 -16.21
C LEU A 552 -20.28 -16.38 -15.14
N GLN A 553 -19.31 -17.18 -15.54
CA GLN A 553 -18.48 -17.95 -14.63
C GLN A 553 -17.01 -17.72 -14.93
N THR A 554 -16.21 -17.62 -13.87
CA THR A 554 -14.75 -17.61 -13.95
C THR A 554 -14.16 -18.89 -13.37
N LYS A 555 -12.94 -19.21 -13.79
CA LYS A 555 -12.14 -20.29 -13.23
C LYS A 555 -10.79 -19.75 -12.76
N ALA A 556 -10.77 -18.94 -11.70
CA ALA A 556 -9.54 -18.42 -11.10
C ALA A 556 -8.78 -19.51 -10.32
N GLY A 557 -7.70 -20.07 -10.90
CA GLY A 557 -6.76 -20.99 -10.23
C GLY A 557 -7.32 -22.31 -9.65
N THR A 558 -8.63 -22.56 -9.71
CA THR A 558 -9.31 -23.74 -9.15
C THR A 558 -9.80 -24.69 -10.25
N THR A 559 -10.17 -25.92 -9.89
CA THR A 559 -10.78 -26.88 -10.84
C THR A 559 -12.27 -26.62 -11.08
N SER A 560 -12.86 -25.63 -10.43
CA SER A 560 -14.32 -25.41 -10.38
C SER A 560 -14.66 -24.02 -10.95
N TRP A 561 -15.81 -23.93 -11.61
CA TRP A 561 -16.34 -22.65 -12.09
C TRP A 561 -17.06 -21.92 -10.95
N ILE A 562 -16.84 -20.61 -10.84
CA ILE A 562 -17.43 -19.71 -9.85
C ILE A 562 -18.24 -18.64 -10.60
N ASN A 563 -19.48 -18.37 -10.19
CA ASN A 563 -20.29 -17.32 -10.81
C ASN A 563 -19.68 -15.93 -10.54
N MET A 564 -19.61 -15.09 -11.57
CA MET A 564 -19.28 -13.67 -11.43
C MET A 564 -20.59 -12.91 -11.18
N GLY A 565 -20.70 -12.15 -10.09
CA GLY A 565 -21.90 -11.35 -9.76
C GLY A 565 -22.79 -11.89 -8.64
N THR A 566 -22.23 -12.30 -7.51
CA THR A 566 -22.99 -12.50 -6.26
C THR A 566 -22.77 -11.40 -5.27
#